data_AF-A0A5J6PU63-F1
#
_entry.id   AF-A0A5J6PU63-F1
#
_cell.length_a   1.000
_cell.length_b   1.000
_cell.length_c   1.000
_cell.angle_alpha   90.00
_cell.angle_beta   90.00
_cell.angle_gamma   90.00
#
_symmetry.space_group_name_H-M   'P 1'
#
loop_
_entity.id
_entity.type
_entity.pdbx_description
1 polymer ?
#
loop_
_entity_poly.entity_id
_entity_poly.type
_entity_poly.pdbx_seq_one_letter_code
_entity_poly.pdbx_strand_id
1 'polypeptide(L)'
;MIYQISYRSLPKDGLVSSQYKNNLYIMSEYKSDFEYYENTNINQIQIDEHHLVPWCYFSPEGVNYLIPRIIFSIQNNIFDISINIQDFINNLIYEESLKDSLRYLSHSELITLKDFFEWLLFYSDRLEDIFGDNTLINNIEYMENLINIKI
;
A
#
# COMPACT_ATOMS: atom_id res chain seq x y z
N MET A 1 -16.80 -1.53 10.63
CA MET A 1 -15.60 -1.83 11.44
C MET A 1 -14.50 -0.88 10.96
N ILE A 2 -13.55 -0.47 11.80
CA ILE A 2 -12.42 0.36 11.37
C ILE A 2 -11.15 -0.47 11.56
N TYR A 3 -10.53 -0.88 10.47
CA TYR A 3 -9.24 -1.53 10.42
C TYR A 3 -8.14 -0.48 10.57
N GLN A 4 -7.21 -0.72 11.50
CA GLN A 4 -6.13 0.21 11.79
C GLN A 4 -4.81 -0.53 11.98
N ILE A 5 -3.81 -0.10 11.22
CA ILE A 5 -2.41 -0.45 11.42
C ILE A 5 -1.70 0.77 12.01
N SER A 6 -0.78 0.55 12.93
CA SER A 6 -0.12 1.67 13.62
C SER A 6 0.73 2.47 12.65
N TYR A 7 0.71 3.80 12.78
CA TYR A 7 1.69 4.64 12.11
C TYR A 7 3.10 4.31 12.59
N ARG A 8 4.06 4.44 11.69
CA ARG A 8 5.47 4.11 11.93
C ARG A 8 6.36 5.29 11.56
N SER A 9 7.58 5.31 12.10
CA SER A 9 8.56 6.35 11.78
C SER A 9 8.95 6.31 10.30
N LEU A 10 9.26 7.48 9.74
CA LEU A 10 9.80 7.59 8.38
C LEU A 10 11.08 6.74 8.26
N PRO A 11 11.23 5.89 7.22
CA PRO A 11 12.46 5.13 6.99
C PRO A 11 13.66 6.07 6.82
N LYS A 12 14.84 5.64 7.31
CA LYS A 12 16.06 6.47 7.28
C LYS A 12 16.49 6.85 5.87
N ASP A 13 16.31 5.95 4.91
CA ASP A 13 16.70 6.15 3.52
C ASP A 13 15.59 6.81 2.66
N GLY A 14 14.48 7.20 3.31
CA GLY A 14 13.29 7.74 2.68
C GLY A 14 12.31 6.65 2.20
N LEU A 15 11.24 7.09 1.54
CA LEU A 15 10.19 6.23 1.02
C LEU A 15 10.52 5.69 -0.37
N VAL A 16 11.17 6.52 -1.19
CA VAL A 16 11.48 6.17 -2.58
C VAL A 16 12.83 5.45 -2.63
N SER A 17 12.91 4.37 -3.42
CA SER A 17 14.15 3.62 -3.55
C SER A 17 15.25 4.46 -4.20
N SER A 18 16.47 4.36 -3.66
CA SER A 18 17.63 5.14 -4.10
C SER A 18 17.97 4.94 -5.57
N GLN A 19 17.67 3.76 -6.13
CA GLN A 19 17.88 3.47 -7.56
C GLN A 19 17.08 4.41 -8.48
N TYR A 20 15.89 4.82 -8.05
CA TYR A 20 15.03 5.73 -8.82
C TYR A 20 15.37 7.20 -8.55
N LYS A 21 15.75 7.54 -7.30
CA LYS A 21 16.27 8.87 -6.96
C LYS A 21 17.53 9.24 -7.77
N ASN A 22 18.33 8.24 -8.15
CA ASN A 22 19.56 8.43 -8.93
C ASN A 22 19.34 8.35 -10.45
N ASN A 23 18.14 8.00 -10.91
CA ASN A 23 17.83 7.92 -12.33
C ASN A 23 17.38 9.30 -12.86
N LEU A 24 18.16 9.89 -13.77
CA LEU A 24 17.92 11.22 -14.31
C LEU A 24 16.57 11.36 -15.03
N TYR A 25 16.14 10.33 -15.76
CA TYR A 25 14.88 10.37 -16.50
C TYR A 25 13.69 10.34 -15.54
N ILE A 26 13.72 9.40 -14.58
CA ILE A 26 12.66 9.26 -13.57
C ILE A 26 12.57 10.51 -12.70
N MET A 27 13.72 11.06 -12.27
CA MET A 27 13.73 12.31 -11.52
C MET A 27 13.27 13.52 -12.35
N SER A 28 13.41 13.51 -13.67
CA SER A 28 12.86 14.61 -14.49
C SER A 28 11.33 14.62 -14.50
N GLU A 29 10.70 13.47 -14.28
CA GLU A 29 9.25 13.27 -14.34
C GLU A 29 8.60 13.31 -12.95
N TYR A 30 9.17 12.60 -11.96
CA TYR A 30 8.52 12.34 -10.66
C TYR A 30 9.11 13.12 -9.48
N LYS A 31 10.06 14.03 -9.70
CA LYS A 31 10.76 14.70 -8.59
C LYS A 31 9.81 15.40 -7.62
N SER A 32 8.82 16.13 -8.12
CA SER A 32 7.84 16.82 -7.27
C SER A 32 7.02 15.85 -6.43
N ASP A 33 6.64 14.70 -6.99
CA ASP A 33 5.82 13.70 -6.30
C ASP A 33 6.66 12.92 -5.27
N PHE A 34 7.91 12.62 -5.59
CA PHE A 34 8.85 12.07 -4.61
C PHE A 34 9.04 13.04 -3.45
N GLU A 35 9.27 14.34 -3.73
CA GLU A 35 9.38 15.37 -2.71
C GLU A 35 8.09 15.50 -1.88
N TYR A 36 6.93 15.37 -2.50
CA TYR A 36 5.64 15.34 -1.81
C TYR A 36 5.58 14.19 -0.80
N TYR A 37 5.83 12.95 -1.23
CA TYR A 37 5.77 11.79 -0.37
C TYR A 37 6.82 11.83 0.75
N GLU A 38 8.05 12.26 0.45
CA GLU A 38 9.16 12.26 1.43
C GLU A 38 9.03 13.36 2.49
N ASN A 39 8.40 14.50 2.15
CA ASN A 39 8.36 15.68 3.03
C ASN A 39 6.98 15.96 3.65
N THR A 40 5.93 15.26 3.21
CA THR A 40 4.59 15.42 3.78
C THR A 40 4.37 14.49 4.97
N ASN A 41 3.76 15.00 6.03
CA ASN A 41 3.39 14.15 7.17
C ASN A 41 2.41 13.06 6.71
N ILE A 42 2.61 11.81 7.11
CA ILE A 42 1.74 10.68 6.71
C ILE A 42 0.23 10.92 6.87
N ASN A 43 -0.17 11.65 7.91
CA ASN A 43 -1.59 11.95 8.15
C ASN A 43 -2.18 12.91 7.11
N GLN A 44 -1.33 13.66 6.41
CA GLN A 44 -1.66 14.63 5.39
C GLN A 44 -1.44 14.11 3.96
N ILE A 45 -0.73 12.98 3.80
CA ILE A 45 -0.53 12.36 2.49
C ILE A 45 -1.88 12.00 1.87
N GLN A 46 -2.13 12.41 0.65
CA GLN A 46 -3.26 11.99 -0.16
C GLN A 46 -2.73 11.01 -1.21
N ILE A 47 -3.35 9.84 -1.31
CA ILE A 47 -2.98 8.82 -2.28
C ILE A 47 -4.07 8.83 -3.35
N ASP A 48 -3.92 9.77 -4.28
CA ASP A 48 -4.88 10.08 -5.33
C ASP A 48 -4.17 10.30 -6.67
N GLU A 49 -4.92 10.77 -7.66
CA GLU A 49 -4.45 11.06 -9.02
C GLU A 49 -3.53 12.29 -9.13
N HIS A 50 -3.40 13.12 -8.09
CA HIS A 50 -2.58 14.33 -8.15
C HIS A 50 -1.09 14.04 -7.93
N HIS A 51 -0.77 12.96 -7.22
CA HIS A 51 0.60 12.50 -6.92
C HIS A 51 0.80 11.04 -7.34
N LEU A 52 0.49 10.74 -8.60
CA LEU A 52 0.55 9.37 -9.12
C LEU A 52 2.01 8.92 -9.32
N VAL A 53 2.47 8.04 -8.44
CA VAL A 53 3.80 7.43 -8.51
C VAL A 53 3.67 5.91 -8.55
N PRO A 54 4.29 5.21 -9.52
CA PRO A 54 4.31 3.75 -9.56
C PRO A 54 4.82 3.14 -8.24
N TRP A 55 4.12 2.14 -7.70
CA TRP A 55 4.49 1.52 -6.43
C TRP A 55 5.86 0.85 -6.45
N CYS A 56 6.27 0.33 -7.60
CA CYS A 56 7.61 -0.19 -7.80
C CYS A 56 8.72 0.84 -7.54
N TYR A 57 8.43 2.15 -7.51
CA TYR A 57 9.42 3.18 -7.21
C TYR A 57 9.70 3.33 -5.71
N PHE A 58 8.78 2.89 -4.85
CA PHE A 58 8.95 2.91 -3.41
C PHE A 58 9.82 1.73 -2.94
N SER A 59 10.56 1.94 -1.86
CA SER A 59 11.22 0.84 -1.14
C SER A 59 10.18 0.01 -0.38
N PRO A 60 10.46 -1.26 -0.05
CA PRO A 60 9.60 -2.05 0.82
C PRO A 60 9.25 -1.34 2.14
N GLU A 61 10.22 -0.70 2.78
CA GLU A 61 10.02 0.11 3.99
C GLU A 61 9.14 1.34 3.73
N GLY A 62 9.29 1.96 2.56
CA GLY A 62 8.48 3.10 2.14
C GLY A 62 7.03 2.73 1.91
N VAL A 63 6.77 1.63 1.22
CA VAL A 63 5.43 1.06 1.06
C VAL A 63 4.85 0.71 2.43
N ASN A 64 5.63 0.00 3.25
CA ASN A 64 5.23 -0.36 4.60
C ASN A 64 4.81 0.90 5.38
N TYR A 65 5.60 1.97 5.36
CA TYR A 65 5.25 3.27 5.95
C TYR A 65 3.88 3.77 5.52
N LEU A 66 3.51 3.63 4.24
CA LEU A 66 2.26 4.12 3.66
C LEU A 66 1.03 3.23 3.91
N ILE A 67 1.19 1.94 4.24
CA ILE A 67 0.07 1.00 4.45
C ILE A 67 -1.06 1.54 5.35
N PRO A 68 -0.79 2.11 6.55
CA PRO A 68 -1.85 2.68 7.39
C PRO A 68 -2.68 3.74 6.66
N ARG A 69 -2.04 4.54 5.82
CA ARG A 69 -2.71 5.60 5.07
C ARG A 69 -3.52 5.06 3.88
N ILE A 70 -3.06 3.99 3.24
CA ILE A 70 -3.79 3.29 2.18
C ILE A 70 -5.10 2.71 2.76
N ILE A 71 -5.02 1.98 3.87
CA ILE A 71 -6.18 1.42 4.57
C ILE A 71 -7.16 2.52 4.98
N PHE A 72 -6.64 3.62 5.54
CA PHE A 72 -7.45 4.77 5.89
C PHE A 72 -8.18 5.34 4.66
N SER A 73 -7.48 5.47 3.52
CA SER A 73 -8.03 6.07 2.30
C SER A 73 -9.15 5.21 1.70
N ILE A 74 -8.96 3.89 1.63
CA ILE A 74 -9.99 2.95 1.14
C ILE A 74 -11.23 3.01 2.02
N GLN A 75 -11.08 2.94 3.35
CA GLN A 75 -12.23 2.91 4.26
C GLN A 75 -13.05 4.21 4.26
N ASN A 76 -12.42 5.36 3.99
CA ASN A 76 -13.13 6.64 3.96
C ASN A 76 -13.74 6.96 2.59
N ASN A 77 -13.20 6.40 1.50
CA ASN A 77 -13.62 6.70 0.12
C ASN A 77 -13.97 5.42 -0.66
N ILE A 78 -14.78 4.54 -0.08
CA ILE A 78 -15.17 3.24 -0.67
C ILE A 78 -15.79 3.39 -2.08
N PHE A 79 -16.47 4.50 -2.36
CA PHE A 79 -17.17 4.70 -3.64
C PHE A 79 -16.31 5.33 -4.74
N ASP A 80 -15.10 5.80 -4.41
CA ASP A 80 -14.23 6.52 -5.34
C ASP A 80 -12.76 6.26 -4.99
N ILE A 81 -12.35 5.00 -5.19
CA ILE A 81 -10.99 4.58 -4.90
C ILE A 81 -10.08 5.03 -6.05
N SER A 82 -9.04 5.78 -5.72
CA SER A 82 -8.08 6.30 -6.70
C SER A 82 -7.36 5.18 -7.45
N ILE A 83 -6.96 5.46 -8.69
CA ILE A 83 -6.22 4.51 -9.54
C ILE A 83 -4.95 4.03 -8.84
N ASN A 84 -4.26 4.90 -8.09
CA ASN A 84 -3.04 4.53 -7.39
C ASN A 84 -3.31 3.48 -6.28
N ILE A 85 -4.43 3.59 -5.57
CA ILE A 85 -4.83 2.59 -4.58
C ILE A 85 -5.29 1.29 -5.26
N GLN A 86 -5.99 1.39 -6.39
CA GLN A 86 -6.33 0.19 -7.18
C GLN A 86 -5.08 -0.55 -7.64
N ASP A 87 -4.08 0.17 -8.14
CA ASP A 87 -2.79 -0.39 -8.54
C ASP A 87 -2.08 -1.08 -7.37
N PHE A 88 -2.09 -0.47 -6.18
CA PHE A 88 -1.56 -1.09 -4.96
C PHE A 88 -2.21 -2.45 -4.67
N ILE A 89 -3.55 -2.50 -4.65
CA ILE A 89 -4.31 -3.71 -4.33
C ILE A 89 -4.06 -4.80 -5.38
N ASN A 90 -4.08 -4.42 -6.66
CA ASN A 90 -3.92 -5.34 -7.78
C ASN A 90 -2.51 -5.93 -7.85
N ASN A 91 -1.49 -5.18 -7.45
CA ASN A 91 -0.10 -5.60 -7.57
C ASN A 91 0.55 -6.05 -6.25
N LEU A 92 -0.20 -6.03 -5.13
CA LEU A 92 0.34 -6.21 -3.77
C LEU A 92 1.26 -7.44 -3.63
N ILE A 93 0.91 -8.56 -4.25
CA ILE A 93 1.68 -9.82 -4.17
C ILE A 93 2.49 -10.13 -5.43
N TYR A 94 2.38 -9.30 -6.47
CA TYR A 94 3.06 -9.52 -7.75
C TYR A 94 4.30 -8.64 -7.87
N GLU A 95 4.23 -7.40 -7.42
CA GLU A 95 5.39 -6.51 -7.36
C GLU A 95 6.27 -6.80 -6.13
N GLU A 96 7.58 -6.82 -6.34
CA GLU A 96 8.55 -7.19 -5.30
C GLU A 96 8.55 -6.20 -4.13
N SER A 97 8.55 -4.89 -4.39
CA SER A 97 8.53 -3.86 -3.35
C SER A 97 7.28 -3.96 -2.48
N LEU A 98 6.12 -4.15 -3.11
CA LEU A 98 4.84 -4.31 -2.42
C LEU A 98 4.80 -5.60 -1.60
N LYS A 99 5.16 -6.72 -2.23
CA LYS A 99 5.14 -8.03 -1.56
C LYS A 99 6.08 -8.08 -0.38
N ASP A 100 7.30 -7.54 -0.53
CA ASP A 100 8.28 -7.54 0.55
C ASP A 100 7.94 -6.54 1.65
N SER A 101 7.16 -5.49 1.37
CA SER A 101 6.64 -4.59 2.40
C SER A 101 5.82 -5.33 3.46
N LEU A 102 5.08 -6.38 3.06
CA LEU A 102 4.28 -7.21 3.98
C LEU A 102 5.15 -7.94 5.00
N ARG A 103 6.42 -8.21 4.69
CA ARG A 103 7.36 -8.85 5.62
C ARG A 103 7.71 -7.95 6.80
N TYR A 104 7.55 -6.63 6.69
CA TYR A 104 7.80 -5.69 7.78
C TYR A 104 6.63 -5.56 8.76
N LEU A 105 5.44 -6.08 8.41
CA LEU A 105 4.29 -6.09 9.30
C LEU A 105 4.49 -7.12 10.42
N SER A 106 4.11 -6.74 11.64
CA SER A 106 4.00 -7.68 12.75
C SER A 106 2.88 -8.71 12.51
N HIS A 107 2.88 -9.79 13.28
CA HIS A 107 1.87 -10.84 13.14
C HIS A 107 0.43 -10.29 13.30
N SER A 108 0.18 -9.43 14.29
CA SER A 108 -1.14 -8.81 14.49
C SER A 108 -1.54 -7.84 13.38
N GLU A 109 -0.56 -7.14 12.79
CA GLU A 109 -0.82 -6.24 11.66
C GLU A 109 -1.14 -7.01 10.38
N LEU A 110 -0.49 -8.16 10.15
CA LEU A 110 -0.85 -9.06 9.05
C LEU A 110 -2.27 -9.59 9.21
N ILE A 111 -2.67 -10.00 10.42
CA ILE A 111 -4.06 -10.40 10.70
C ILE A 111 -5.01 -9.23 10.39
N THR A 112 -4.69 -8.03 10.88
CA THR A 112 -5.53 -6.84 10.63
C THR A 112 -5.65 -6.52 9.14
N LEU A 113 -4.56 -6.65 8.38
CA LEU A 113 -4.58 -6.44 6.93
C LEU A 113 -5.41 -7.53 6.24
N LYS A 114 -5.24 -8.80 6.63
CA LYS A 114 -6.03 -9.91 6.09
C LYS A 114 -7.52 -9.69 6.33
N ASP A 115 -7.92 -9.39 7.56
CA ASP A 115 -9.32 -9.13 7.92
C ASP A 115 -9.88 -7.92 7.15
N PHE A 116 -9.04 -6.93 6.85
CA PHE A 116 -9.41 -5.80 5.99
C PHE A 116 -9.70 -6.27 4.56
N PHE A 117 -8.87 -7.13 3.97
CA PHE A 117 -9.12 -7.69 2.63
C PHE A 117 -10.33 -8.61 2.59
N GLU A 118 -10.55 -9.43 3.64
CA GLU A 118 -11.77 -10.23 3.79
C GLU A 118 -13.01 -9.33 3.86
N TRP A 119 -12.91 -8.17 4.51
CA TRP A 119 -13.98 -7.18 4.53
C TRP A 119 -14.25 -6.55 3.17
N LEU A 120 -13.19 -6.22 2.40
CA LEU A 120 -13.34 -5.75 1.03
C LEU A 120 -14.07 -6.79 0.17
N LEU A 121 -13.72 -8.06 0.31
CA LEU A 121 -14.35 -9.15 -0.44
C LEU A 121 -15.82 -9.35 -0.02
N PHE A 122 -16.09 -9.71 1.23
CA PHE A 122 -17.42 -10.22 1.60
C PHE A 122 -18.45 -9.17 2.01
N TYR A 123 -18.02 -7.94 2.34
CA TYR A 123 -18.88 -7.00 3.05
C TYR A 123 -18.90 -5.58 2.46
N SER A 124 -18.09 -5.31 1.43
CA SER A 124 -18.11 -4.02 0.75
C SER A 124 -18.92 -4.13 -0.54
N ASP A 125 -20.06 -3.45 -0.59
CA ASP A 125 -20.87 -3.42 -1.81
C ASP A 125 -20.04 -2.81 -2.95
N ARG A 126 -19.77 -3.59 -4.00
CA ARG A 126 -19.14 -3.20 -5.29
C ARG A 126 -17.61 -3.01 -5.35
N LEU A 127 -16.83 -3.27 -4.29
CA LEU A 127 -15.35 -3.21 -4.46
C LEU A 127 -14.78 -4.43 -5.19
N GLU A 128 -15.49 -5.55 -5.16
CA GLU A 128 -15.24 -6.73 -6.01
C GLU A 128 -15.21 -6.34 -7.50
N ASP A 129 -16.10 -5.45 -7.94
CA ASP A 129 -16.13 -4.96 -9.33
C ASP A 129 -14.90 -4.10 -9.69
N ILE A 130 -14.22 -3.53 -8.69
CA ILE A 130 -13.07 -2.63 -8.86
C ILE A 130 -11.76 -3.41 -8.84
N PHE A 131 -11.58 -4.33 -7.88
CA PHE A 131 -10.32 -5.07 -7.69
C PHE A 131 -10.34 -6.48 -8.29
N GLY A 132 -11.52 -7.07 -8.44
CA GLY A 132 -11.74 -8.47 -8.82
C GLY A 132 -11.56 -9.46 -7.67
N ASP A 133 -12.49 -10.40 -7.52
CA ASP A 133 -12.49 -11.40 -6.44
C ASP A 133 -11.19 -12.18 -6.35
N ASN A 134 -10.68 -12.63 -7.50
CA ASN A 134 -9.43 -13.39 -7.56
C ASN A 134 -8.25 -12.62 -6.99
N THR A 135 -8.18 -11.30 -7.21
CA THR A 135 -7.13 -10.44 -6.65
C THR A 135 -7.21 -10.43 -5.13
N LEU A 136 -8.40 -10.18 -4.59
CA LEU A 136 -8.61 -10.12 -3.14
C LEU A 136 -8.35 -11.47 -2.48
N ILE A 137 -8.84 -12.57 -3.06
CA ILE A 137 -8.60 -13.93 -2.58
C ILE A 137 -7.10 -14.24 -2.55
N ASN A 138 -6.38 -13.98 -3.64
CA ASN A 138 -4.93 -14.24 -3.70
C ASN A 138 -4.16 -13.42 -2.65
N ASN A 139 -4.55 -12.15 -2.44
CA ASN A 139 -3.95 -11.31 -1.40
C ASN A 139 -4.20 -11.88 0.00
N ILE A 140 -5.44 -12.34 0.29
CA ILE A 140 -5.80 -12.99 1.57
C ILE A 140 -4.99 -14.26 1.78
N GLU A 141 -4.92 -15.16 0.79
CA GLU A 141 -4.16 -16.40 0.87
C GLU A 141 -2.67 -16.16 1.10
N TYR A 142 -2.10 -15.16 0.44
CA TYR A 142 -0.71 -14.79 0.65
C TYR A 142 -0.45 -14.30 2.08
N MET A 143 -1.33 -13.47 2.63
CA MET A 143 -1.23 -13.00 4.02
C MET A 143 -1.39 -14.14 5.02
N GLU A 144 -2.33 -15.05 4.80
CA GLU A 144 -2.52 -16.25 5.63
C GLU A 144 -1.25 -17.11 5.64
N ASN A 145 -0.60 -17.31 4.49
CA ASN A 145 0.68 -18.00 4.42
C ASN A 145 1.78 -17.27 5.20
N LEU A 146 1.88 -15.94 5.10
CA LEU A 146 2.85 -15.16 5.87
C LEU A 146 2.60 -15.22 7.38
N ILE A 147 1.34 -15.19 7.81
CA ILE A 147 0.92 -15.33 9.22
C ILE A 147 1.41 -16.67 9.75
N ASN A 148 1.15 -17.75 9.01
CA ASN A 148 1.52 -19.12 9.39
C ASN A 148 3.04 -19.35 9.46
N ILE A 149 3.83 -18.63 8.65
CA ILE A 149 5.30 -18.69 8.68
C ILE A 149 5.88 -17.93 9.89
N LYS A 150 5.19 -16.89 10.37
CA LYS A 150 5.65 -16.02 11.47
C LYS A 150 5.22 -16.48 12.87
N ILE A 151 4.65 -17.69 12.98
CA ILE A 151 4.28 -18.32 14.27
C ILE A 151 5.53 -18.80 15.01
#